data_AF-A0A0H5C2L4-F1
#
_entry.id   AF-A0A0H5C2L4-F1
#
_cell.length_a   1.000
_cell.length_b   1.000
_cell.length_c   1.000
_cell.angle_alpha   90.00
_cell.angle_beta   90.00
_cell.angle_gamma   90.00
#
_symmetry.space_group_name_H-M   'P 1'
#
loop_
_entity.id
_entity.type
_entity.pdbx_description
1 polymer ?
#
loop_
_entity_poly.entity_id
_entity_poly.type
_entity_poly.pdbx_seq_one_letter_code
_entity_poly.pdbx_strand_id
1 'polypeptide(L)'
;MIGLIADEAKLWKFGKNKQNATGEEVKRQEDGEKNEQRHDNLEHYLPNSTMPWWKTRHLLVLNWLILIVSLTSTNTGYDGSLLNAFQSMPDWMSAMGQPEGAVLGAIANGVVFGVLLSTLVASTISDRLGRRHAITIGDVIMIIGTIIQSCAGTWLHVNGNDKQETSRRTYAMFLVARIILGFGNGVATIASPPLISELSYPTHRQAVTAFFNSNWYLGAIISSWVSFGTRNVGRNWSWRIPSIIQGFFPLAQICLIYFVPESPRFLISKGRNSEAREILLKYHGGGNEEECGALVDFEMSEIELAIEQEKYANHFSYLSFFKTPGNRKRLFILCFLGVIMQLSGNGLVSYYLSIVP
;
A
#
# COMPACT_ATOMS: atom_id res chain seq x y z
N MET A 1 -30.35 -4.24 -50.34
CA MET A 1 -30.93 -3.90 -49.03
C MET A 1 -29.97 -4.21 -47.86
N ILE A 2 -29.27 -5.35 -47.84
CA ILE A 2 -28.34 -5.72 -46.74
C ILE A 2 -27.03 -4.89 -46.73
N GLY A 3 -26.48 -4.51 -47.90
CA GLY A 3 -25.25 -3.69 -47.97
C GLY A 3 -25.41 -2.25 -47.47
N LEU A 4 -26.56 -1.62 -47.74
CA LEU A 4 -26.89 -0.25 -47.28
C LEU A 4 -26.97 -0.17 -45.75
N ILE A 5 -27.52 -1.19 -45.10
CA ILE A 5 -27.63 -1.27 -43.63
C ILE A 5 -26.24 -1.43 -42.98
N ALA A 6 -25.33 -2.17 -43.64
CA ALA A 6 -23.97 -2.37 -43.14
C ALA A 6 -23.11 -1.09 -43.21
N ASP A 7 -23.29 -0.27 -44.25
CA ASP A 7 -22.58 0.99 -44.40
C ASP A 7 -23.12 2.08 -43.47
N GLU A 8 -24.44 2.15 -43.25
CA GLU A 8 -25.03 3.02 -42.22
C GLU A 8 -24.56 2.65 -40.81
N ALA A 9 -24.44 1.36 -40.50
CA ALA A 9 -23.92 0.90 -39.20
C ALA A 9 -22.43 1.27 -38.98
N LYS A 10 -21.62 1.29 -40.05
CA LYS A 10 -20.22 1.75 -40.00
C LYS A 10 -20.14 3.25 -39.79
N LEU A 11 -20.94 4.03 -40.52
CA LEU A 11 -20.99 5.49 -40.39
C LEU A 11 -21.49 5.91 -38.99
N TRP A 12 -22.48 5.21 -38.46
CA TRP A 12 -22.97 5.42 -37.09
C TRP A 12 -21.90 5.10 -36.03
N LYS A 13 -21.16 4.00 -36.17
CA LYS A 13 -20.04 3.67 -35.28
C LYS A 13 -18.91 4.70 -35.36
N PHE A 14 -18.59 5.19 -36.57
CA PHE A 14 -17.59 6.23 -36.77
C PHE A 14 -18.00 7.56 -36.12
N GLY A 15 -19.26 7.97 -36.31
CA GLY A 15 -19.81 9.19 -35.70
C GLY A 15 -19.80 9.13 -34.17
N LYS A 16 -20.15 7.97 -33.59
CA LYS A 16 -20.15 7.77 -32.14
C LYS A 16 -18.75 7.74 -31.53
N ASN A 17 -17.78 7.14 -32.23
CA ASN A 17 -16.37 7.18 -31.81
C ASN A 17 -15.80 8.60 -31.87
N LYS A 18 -16.16 9.38 -32.90
CA LYS A 18 -15.74 10.78 -33.02
C LYS A 18 -16.32 11.65 -31.90
N GLN A 19 -17.62 11.51 -31.61
CA GLN A 19 -18.26 12.22 -30.49
C GLN A 19 -17.68 11.83 -29.12
N ASN A 20 -17.37 10.55 -28.90
CA ASN A 20 -16.72 10.09 -27.68
C ASN A 20 -15.29 10.64 -27.55
N ALA A 21 -14.52 10.69 -28.64
CA ALA A 21 -13.18 11.26 -28.65
C ALA A 21 -13.20 12.76 -28.35
N THR A 22 -14.13 13.51 -28.96
CA THR A 22 -14.30 14.94 -28.67
C THR A 22 -14.76 15.17 -27.23
N GLY A 23 -15.62 14.32 -26.68
CA GLY A 23 -16.03 14.39 -25.27
C GLY A 23 -14.89 14.07 -24.29
N GLU A 24 -13.99 13.15 -24.63
CA GLU A 24 -12.80 12.85 -23.82
C GLU A 24 -11.72 13.95 -23.93
N GLU A 25 -11.60 14.61 -25.08
CA GLU A 25 -10.71 15.77 -25.28
C GLU A 25 -11.20 17.01 -24.51
N VAL A 26 -12.48 17.34 -24.61
CA VAL A 26 -13.09 18.45 -23.83
C VAL A 26 -12.92 18.20 -22.34
N LYS A 27 -13.14 16.95 -21.89
CA LYS A 27 -12.96 16.60 -20.48
C LYS A 27 -11.50 16.68 -20.02
N ARG A 28 -10.53 16.31 -20.87
CA ARG A 28 -9.11 16.52 -20.60
C ARG A 28 -8.73 18.00 -20.53
N GLN A 29 -9.32 18.83 -21.38
CA GLN A 29 -9.12 20.27 -21.35
C GLN A 29 -9.71 20.89 -20.07
N GLU A 30 -10.95 20.53 -19.71
CA GLU A 30 -11.57 20.96 -18.46
C GLU A 30 -10.81 20.49 -17.21
N ASP A 31 -10.32 19.24 -17.20
CA ASP A 31 -9.51 18.71 -16.09
C ASP A 31 -8.11 19.38 -16.05
N GLY A 32 -7.56 19.75 -17.21
CA GLY A 32 -6.33 20.51 -17.35
C GLY A 32 -6.46 21.93 -16.80
N GLU A 33 -7.47 22.68 -17.25
CA GLU A 33 -7.77 24.04 -16.80
C GLU A 33 -8.05 24.09 -15.29
N LYS A 34 -8.76 23.10 -14.73
CA LYS A 34 -8.98 23.01 -13.28
C LYS A 34 -7.70 22.76 -12.50
N ASN A 35 -6.82 21.90 -13.01
CA ASN A 35 -5.54 21.65 -12.37
C ASN A 35 -4.62 22.89 -12.45
N GLU A 36 -4.62 23.59 -13.58
CA GLU A 36 -3.86 24.82 -13.79
C GLU A 36 -4.36 25.94 -12.87
N GLN A 37 -5.68 26.18 -12.80
CA GLN A 37 -6.29 27.09 -11.82
C GLN A 37 -5.97 26.70 -10.37
N ARG A 38 -5.94 25.39 -10.06
CA ARG A 38 -5.56 24.93 -8.72
C ARG A 38 -4.10 25.20 -8.41
N HIS A 39 -3.21 25.00 -9.39
CA HIS A 39 -1.79 25.31 -9.25
C HIS A 39 -1.57 26.82 -9.07
N ASP A 40 -2.23 27.67 -9.86
CA ASP A 40 -2.16 29.12 -9.75
C ASP A 40 -2.67 29.62 -8.38
N ASN A 41 -3.79 29.07 -7.90
CA ASN A 41 -4.34 29.39 -6.59
C ASN A 41 -3.40 28.93 -5.46
N LEU A 42 -2.80 27.74 -5.58
CA LEU A 42 -1.86 27.24 -4.58
C LEU A 42 -0.57 28.07 -4.54
N GLU A 43 0.00 28.41 -5.70
CA GLU A 43 1.20 29.25 -5.79
C GLU A 43 1.01 30.62 -5.15
N HIS A 44 -0.20 31.17 -5.19
CA HIS A 44 -0.54 32.42 -4.51
C HIS A 44 -0.44 32.35 -2.98
N TYR A 45 -0.76 31.20 -2.38
CA TYR A 45 -0.73 30.99 -0.93
C TYR A 45 0.58 30.37 -0.43
N LEU A 46 1.44 29.88 -1.33
CA LEU A 46 2.75 29.37 -0.94
C LEU A 46 3.64 30.53 -0.45
N PRO A 47 4.30 30.40 0.71
CA PRO A 47 5.26 31.41 1.14
C PRO A 47 6.37 31.52 0.09
N ASN A 48 6.77 32.76 -0.24
CA ASN A 48 7.88 33.07 -1.16
C ASN A 48 9.24 32.65 -0.56
N SER A 49 9.44 31.36 -0.34
CA SER A 49 10.69 30.79 0.15
C SER A 49 11.64 30.62 -1.03
N THR A 50 12.64 31.50 -1.10
CA THR A 50 13.79 31.35 -2.02
C THR A 50 14.71 30.20 -1.64
N MET A 51 14.49 29.57 -0.47
CA MET A 51 15.31 28.47 0.03
C MET A 51 14.78 27.11 -0.46
N PRO A 52 15.68 26.22 -0.94
CA PRO A 52 15.29 24.88 -1.34
C PRO A 52 14.85 24.03 -0.13
N TRP A 53 13.93 23.10 -0.37
CA TRP A 53 13.28 22.30 0.68
C TRP A 53 14.24 21.55 1.62
N TRP A 54 15.41 21.13 1.12
CA TRP A 54 16.41 20.40 1.91
C TRP A 54 17.16 21.28 2.92
N LYS A 55 16.99 22.61 2.88
CA LYS A 55 17.49 23.53 3.91
C LYS A 55 16.43 23.88 4.95
N THR A 56 15.17 23.55 4.69
CA THR A 56 14.03 23.91 5.52
C THR A 56 13.77 22.82 6.56
N ARG A 57 14.01 23.13 7.85
CA ARG A 57 13.98 22.14 8.94
C ARG A 57 12.62 21.43 9.08
N HIS A 58 11.50 22.13 8.97
CA HIS A 58 10.17 21.52 9.13
C HIS A 58 9.84 20.56 7.98
N LEU A 59 10.20 20.91 6.73
CA LEU A 59 10.04 20.03 5.57
C LEU A 59 10.95 18.80 5.64
N LEU A 60 12.18 18.96 6.13
CA LEU A 60 13.07 17.82 6.39
C LEU A 60 12.47 16.86 7.41
N VAL A 61 11.98 17.38 8.54
CA VAL A 61 11.34 16.57 9.57
C VAL A 61 10.10 15.87 9.00
N LEU A 62 9.26 16.58 8.24
CA LEU A 62 8.09 16.00 7.59
C LEU A 62 8.46 14.85 6.64
N ASN A 63 9.44 15.07 5.77
CA ASN A 63 9.92 14.04 4.85
C ASN A 63 10.47 12.82 5.62
N TRP A 64 11.21 13.03 6.70
CA TRP A 64 11.66 11.93 7.58
C TRP A 64 10.49 11.16 8.21
N LEU A 65 9.44 11.85 8.65
CA LEU A 65 8.24 11.18 9.18
C LEU A 65 7.52 10.38 8.11
N ILE A 66 7.49 10.87 6.87
CA ILE A 66 6.92 10.13 5.74
C ILE A 66 7.76 8.90 5.37
N LEU A 67 9.09 8.97 5.49
CA LEU A 67 9.95 7.80 5.33
C LEU A 67 9.59 6.68 6.32
N ILE A 68 9.23 7.03 7.57
CA ILE A 68 8.78 6.06 8.57
C ILE A 68 7.51 5.35 8.12
N VAL A 69 6.51 6.08 7.62
CA VAL A 69 5.27 5.48 7.07
C VAL A 69 5.56 4.62 5.83
N SER A 70 6.59 4.98 5.07
CA SER A 70 7.01 4.25 3.87
C SER A 70 7.70 2.92 4.17
N LEU A 71 8.04 2.62 5.43
CA LEU A 71 8.52 1.30 5.85
C LEU A 71 7.47 0.20 5.61
N THR A 72 6.18 0.54 5.52
CA THR A 72 5.11 -0.42 5.22
C THR A 72 5.33 -1.06 3.85
N SER A 73 5.73 -0.24 2.86
CA SER A 73 6.05 -0.71 1.50
C SER A 73 7.30 -1.59 1.50
N THR A 74 8.34 -1.20 2.26
CA THR A 74 9.55 -2.01 2.45
C THR A 74 9.24 -3.36 3.08
N ASN A 75 8.34 -3.41 4.05
CA ASN A 75 7.89 -4.65 4.68
C ASN A 75 7.16 -5.58 3.69
N THR A 76 6.24 -5.02 2.88
CA THR A 76 5.61 -5.77 1.77
C THR A 76 6.64 -6.30 0.76
N GLY A 77 7.66 -5.50 0.45
CA GLY A 77 8.75 -5.90 -0.45
C GLY A 77 9.63 -7.00 0.10
N TYR A 78 9.96 -6.94 1.39
CA TYR A 78 10.71 -7.96 2.08
C TYR A 78 9.98 -9.30 2.03
N ASP A 79 8.70 -9.31 2.41
CA ASP A 79 7.85 -10.51 2.39
C ASP A 79 7.68 -11.09 0.98
N GLY A 80 7.50 -10.21 -0.02
CA GLY A 80 7.33 -10.60 -1.42
C GLY A 80 8.52 -11.37 -2.00
N SER A 81 9.75 -10.99 -1.66
CA SER A 81 10.95 -11.69 -2.14
C SER A 81 11.42 -12.83 -1.23
N LEU A 82 11.03 -12.82 0.05
CA LEU A 82 11.47 -13.80 1.04
C LEU A 82 11.11 -15.23 0.64
N LEU A 83 9.91 -15.43 0.10
CA LEU A 83 9.47 -16.76 -0.30
C LEU A 83 10.27 -17.32 -1.48
N ASN A 84 10.65 -16.46 -2.43
CA ASN A 84 11.49 -16.88 -3.54
C ASN A 84 12.87 -17.31 -3.04
N ALA A 85 13.42 -16.57 -2.07
CA ALA A 85 14.66 -16.98 -1.42
C ALA A 85 14.52 -18.31 -0.68
N PHE A 86 13.41 -18.55 0.04
CA PHE A 86 13.15 -19.82 0.72
C PHE A 86 13.06 -21.03 -0.22
N GLN A 87 12.45 -20.87 -1.39
CA GLN A 87 12.38 -21.94 -2.40
C GLN A 87 13.77 -22.35 -2.90
N SER A 88 14.76 -21.45 -2.87
CA SER A 88 16.14 -21.79 -3.21
C SER A 88 16.92 -22.50 -2.09
N MET A 89 16.37 -22.60 -0.88
CA MET A 89 17.04 -23.18 0.29
C MET A 89 16.64 -24.66 0.50
N PRO A 90 17.59 -25.62 0.44
CA PRO A 90 17.29 -27.05 0.67
C PRO A 90 16.69 -27.35 2.04
N ASP A 91 17.14 -26.64 3.07
CA ASP A 91 16.65 -26.79 4.45
C ASP A 91 15.16 -26.42 4.56
N TRP A 92 14.72 -25.36 3.89
CA TRP A 92 13.33 -24.94 3.90
C TRP A 92 12.44 -25.94 3.16
N MET A 93 12.88 -26.37 1.97
CA MET A 93 12.17 -27.41 1.21
C MET A 93 12.05 -28.71 2.01
N SER A 94 13.10 -29.12 2.72
CA SER A 94 13.05 -30.30 3.60
C SER A 94 12.09 -30.10 4.79
N ALA A 95 12.13 -28.94 5.44
CA ALA A 95 11.24 -28.62 6.56
C ALA A 95 9.76 -28.63 6.17
N MET A 96 9.43 -28.16 4.97
CA MET A 96 8.06 -28.11 4.43
C MET A 96 7.60 -29.43 3.80
N GLY A 97 8.48 -30.44 3.69
CA GLY A 97 8.15 -31.73 3.11
C GLY A 97 8.11 -31.75 1.58
N GLN A 98 8.97 -30.95 0.93
CA GLN A 98 9.09 -30.81 -0.53
C GLN A 98 7.75 -30.41 -1.18
N PRO A 99 7.24 -29.20 -0.89
CA PRO A 99 5.97 -28.75 -1.44
C PRO A 99 6.05 -28.58 -2.96
N GLU A 100 5.18 -29.25 -3.70
CA GLU A 100 5.07 -29.16 -5.17
C GLU A 100 3.67 -28.75 -5.62
N GLY A 101 3.58 -28.17 -6.83
CA GLY A 101 2.32 -27.82 -7.49
C GLY A 101 1.39 -26.95 -6.64
N ALA A 102 0.16 -27.42 -6.41
CA ALA A 102 -0.86 -26.70 -5.66
C ALA A 102 -0.46 -26.40 -4.19
N VAL A 103 0.34 -27.27 -3.58
CA VAL A 103 0.77 -27.12 -2.18
C VAL A 103 1.78 -25.97 -2.04
N LEU A 104 2.70 -25.84 -3.00
CA LEU A 104 3.61 -24.70 -3.09
C LEU A 104 2.86 -23.41 -3.42
N GLY A 105 1.93 -23.48 -4.38
CA GLY A 105 1.08 -22.35 -4.76
C GLY A 105 0.22 -21.82 -3.61
N ALA A 106 -0.23 -22.68 -2.71
CA ALA A 106 -0.97 -22.27 -1.51
C ALA A 106 -0.10 -21.50 -0.52
N ILE A 107 1.15 -21.93 -0.26
CA ILE A 107 2.11 -21.14 0.55
C ILE A 107 2.40 -19.81 -0.13
N ALA A 108 2.60 -19.82 -1.44
CA ALA A 108 2.92 -18.62 -2.20
C ALA A 108 1.84 -17.56 -2.10
N ASN A 109 0.58 -17.98 -2.20
CA ASN A 109 -0.57 -17.10 -2.11
C ASN A 109 -1.08 -16.89 -0.68
N GLY A 110 -0.44 -17.46 0.34
CA GLY A 110 -0.89 -17.34 1.74
C GLY A 110 -1.06 -15.87 2.18
N VAL A 111 -0.11 -15.01 1.81
CA VAL A 111 -0.18 -13.57 2.10
C VAL A 111 -1.30 -12.90 1.32
N VAL A 112 -1.54 -13.30 0.07
CA VAL A 112 -2.63 -12.78 -0.76
C VAL A 112 -4.00 -13.13 -0.14
N PHE A 113 -4.16 -14.35 0.38
CA PHE A 113 -5.38 -14.73 1.11
C PHE A 113 -5.60 -13.86 2.35
N GLY A 114 -4.53 -13.59 3.10
CA GLY A 114 -4.57 -12.67 4.23
C GLY A 114 -4.99 -11.25 3.84
N VAL A 115 -4.39 -10.70 2.78
CA VAL A 115 -4.72 -9.37 2.25
C VAL A 115 -6.18 -9.32 1.82
N LEU A 116 -6.69 -10.35 1.13
CA LEU A 116 -8.09 -10.42 0.71
C LEU A 116 -9.04 -10.34 1.90
N LEU A 117 -8.76 -11.08 2.98
CA LEU A 117 -9.55 -11.03 4.22
C LEU A 117 -9.46 -9.66 4.89
N SER A 118 -8.30 -9.01 4.85
CA SER A 118 -8.11 -7.68 5.43
C SER A 118 -8.95 -6.61 4.75
N THR A 119 -9.19 -6.69 3.43
CA THR A 119 -9.90 -5.64 2.68
C THR A 119 -11.30 -5.34 3.22
N LEU A 120 -11.96 -6.34 3.82
CA LEU A 120 -13.30 -6.21 4.41
C LEU A 120 -13.30 -5.36 5.68
N VAL A 121 -12.20 -5.36 6.43
CA VAL A 121 -12.11 -4.77 7.77
C VAL A 121 -11.20 -3.54 7.78
N ALA A 122 -10.16 -3.53 6.95
CA ALA A 122 -9.12 -2.51 6.92
C ALA A 122 -9.66 -1.10 6.62
N SER A 123 -10.60 -0.97 5.68
CA SER A 123 -11.27 0.31 5.39
C SER A 123 -11.99 0.86 6.62
N THR A 124 -12.79 0.00 7.27
CA THR A 124 -13.53 0.36 8.49
C THR A 124 -12.60 0.74 9.64
N ILE A 125 -11.49 0.02 9.81
CA ILE A 125 -10.47 0.33 10.82
C ILE A 125 -9.85 1.70 10.56
N SER A 126 -9.40 1.95 9.32
CA SER A 126 -8.76 3.22 8.93
C SER A 126 -9.69 4.43 9.12
N ASP A 127 -10.96 4.30 8.73
CA ASP A 127 -11.93 5.40 8.82
C ASP A 127 -12.43 5.65 10.25
N ARG A 128 -12.44 4.63 11.11
CA ARG A 128 -12.89 4.76 12.51
C ARG A 128 -11.79 5.18 13.46
N LEU A 129 -10.65 4.49 13.42
CA LEU A 129 -9.56 4.65 14.39
C LEU A 129 -8.47 5.63 13.93
N GLY A 130 -8.44 5.98 12.65
CA GLY A 130 -7.40 6.83 12.07
C GLY A 130 -6.33 6.01 11.36
N ARG A 131 -5.54 6.69 10.53
CA ARG A 131 -4.56 6.04 9.67
C ARG A 131 -3.39 5.53 10.49
N ARG A 132 -2.91 6.32 11.45
CA ARG A 132 -1.78 5.96 12.33
C ARG A 132 -2.07 4.69 13.15
N HIS A 133 -3.26 4.60 13.72
CA HIS A 133 -3.67 3.44 14.52
C HIS A 133 -3.90 2.21 13.64
N ALA A 134 -4.45 2.36 12.43
CA ALA A 134 -4.60 1.26 11.49
C ALA A 134 -3.25 0.64 11.11
N ILE A 135 -2.25 1.47 10.83
CA ILE A 135 -0.87 1.04 10.57
C ILE A 135 -0.31 0.26 11.76
N THR A 136 -0.44 0.82 12.96
CA THR A 136 0.06 0.17 14.20
C THR A 136 -0.60 -1.20 14.43
N ILE A 137 -1.92 -1.31 14.25
CA ILE A 137 -2.65 -2.58 14.37
C ILE A 137 -2.15 -3.59 13.33
N GLY A 138 -1.95 -3.14 12.09
CA GLY A 138 -1.38 -3.96 11.02
C GLY A 138 -0.01 -4.51 11.40
N ASP A 139 0.89 -3.65 11.86
CA ASP A 139 2.25 -4.04 12.26
C ASP A 139 2.27 -5.03 13.43
N VAL A 140 1.41 -4.84 14.44
CA VAL A 140 1.28 -5.79 15.57
C VAL A 140 0.88 -7.18 15.08
N ILE A 141 -0.11 -7.24 14.18
CA ILE A 141 -0.55 -8.52 13.59
C ILE A 141 0.58 -9.14 12.77
N MET A 142 1.34 -8.33 12.04
CA MET A 142 2.49 -8.82 11.28
C MET A 142 3.56 -9.41 12.20
N ILE A 143 3.92 -8.75 13.31
CA ILE A 143 4.89 -9.29 14.27
C ILE A 143 4.43 -10.64 14.83
N ILE A 144 3.13 -10.77 15.16
CA ILE A 144 2.56 -12.06 15.58
C ILE A 144 2.75 -13.12 14.50
N GLY A 145 2.44 -12.77 13.24
CA GLY A 145 2.66 -13.65 12.09
C GLY A 145 4.13 -14.05 11.91
N THR A 146 5.06 -13.10 12.04
CA THR A 146 6.51 -13.32 11.98
C THR A 146 6.98 -14.29 13.08
N ILE A 147 6.49 -14.13 14.32
CA ILE A 147 6.83 -15.02 15.44
C ILE A 147 6.35 -16.43 15.14
N ILE A 148 5.10 -16.59 14.70
CA ILE A 148 4.54 -17.91 14.34
C ILE A 148 5.34 -18.54 13.20
N GLN A 149 5.66 -17.77 12.15
CA GLN A 149 6.46 -18.23 11.01
C GLN A 149 7.85 -18.70 11.43
N SER A 150 8.52 -17.90 12.26
CA SER A 150 9.89 -18.19 12.72
C SER A 150 9.95 -19.38 13.69
N CYS A 151 8.90 -19.57 14.49
CA CYS A 151 8.81 -20.68 15.43
C CYS A 151 8.29 -21.98 14.80
N ALA A 152 7.80 -21.95 13.55
CA ALA A 152 7.27 -23.13 12.86
C ALA A 152 8.25 -24.32 12.91
N GLY A 153 7.77 -25.47 13.38
CA GLY A 153 8.57 -26.70 13.47
C GLY A 153 9.60 -26.76 14.61
N THR A 154 9.79 -25.71 15.42
CA THR A 154 10.79 -25.71 16.52
C THR A 154 10.44 -26.71 17.63
N TRP A 155 9.16 -26.75 18.01
CA TRP A 155 8.67 -27.63 19.07
C TRP A 155 8.40 -29.07 18.63
N LEU A 156 8.35 -29.33 17.32
CA LEU A 156 7.94 -30.63 16.78
C LEU A 156 9.04 -31.70 16.82
N HIS A 157 10.30 -31.33 17.04
CA HIS A 157 11.40 -32.28 17.20
C HIS A 157 11.49 -32.91 18.60
N VAL A 158 10.68 -32.45 19.56
CA VAL A 158 10.78 -32.84 20.99
C VAL A 158 10.04 -34.16 21.30
N ASN A 159 9.04 -34.51 20.50
CA ASN A 159 8.31 -35.77 20.65
C ASN A 159 8.62 -36.62 19.42
N GLY A 160 9.08 -37.87 19.60
CA GLY A 160 9.55 -38.79 18.55
C GLY A 160 8.51 -39.22 17.50
N ASN A 161 7.80 -38.25 16.95
CA ASN A 161 6.77 -38.39 15.92
C ASN A 161 7.41 -38.59 14.56
N ASP A 162 6.67 -39.24 13.68
CA ASP A 162 7.08 -39.57 12.33
C ASP A 162 7.50 -38.30 11.55
N LYS A 163 8.59 -38.40 10.78
CA LYS A 163 9.22 -37.25 10.10
C LYS A 163 8.23 -36.55 9.17
N GLN A 164 7.32 -37.32 8.57
CA GLN A 164 6.31 -36.82 7.64
C GLN A 164 5.17 -36.07 8.32
N GLU A 165 4.77 -36.45 9.53
CA GLU A 165 3.76 -35.72 10.29
C GLU A 165 4.30 -34.36 10.76
N THR A 166 5.58 -34.32 11.12
CA THR A 166 6.29 -33.10 11.51
C THR A 166 6.33 -32.06 10.38
N SER A 167 6.63 -32.48 9.15
CA SER A 167 6.61 -31.59 7.98
C SER A 167 5.22 -31.05 7.67
N ARG A 168 4.16 -31.88 7.76
CA ARG A 168 2.77 -31.43 7.54
C ARG A 168 2.33 -30.37 8.54
N ARG A 169 2.67 -30.55 9.82
CA ARG A 169 2.34 -29.57 10.88
C ARG A 169 3.14 -28.28 10.70
N THR A 170 4.42 -28.38 10.34
CA THR A 170 5.27 -27.22 10.04
C THR A 170 4.74 -26.42 8.85
N TYR A 171 4.35 -27.11 7.77
CA TYR A 171 3.69 -26.53 6.60
C TYR A 171 2.41 -25.77 6.99
N ALA A 172 1.51 -26.40 7.76
CA ALA A 172 0.24 -25.79 8.14
C ALA A 172 0.47 -24.53 9.00
N MET A 173 1.38 -24.59 9.97
CA MET A 173 1.75 -23.41 10.78
C MET A 173 2.33 -22.30 9.92
N PHE A 174 3.19 -22.62 8.95
CA PHE A 174 3.80 -21.64 8.05
C PHE A 174 2.75 -20.98 7.15
N LEU A 175 1.83 -21.77 6.58
CA LEU A 175 0.73 -21.25 5.77
C LEU A 175 -0.18 -20.29 6.57
N VAL A 176 -0.56 -20.69 7.79
CA VAL A 176 -1.37 -19.84 8.68
C VAL A 176 -0.61 -18.56 9.04
N ALA A 177 0.67 -18.66 9.34
CA ALA A 177 1.50 -17.48 9.62
C ALA A 177 1.54 -16.51 8.43
N ARG A 178 1.66 -17.02 7.20
CA ARG A 178 1.61 -16.21 5.97
C ARG A 178 0.26 -15.51 5.79
N ILE A 179 -0.85 -16.17 6.13
CA ILE A 179 -2.19 -15.56 6.10
C ILE A 179 -2.29 -14.43 7.15
N ILE A 180 -1.79 -14.64 8.37
CA ILE A 180 -1.78 -13.62 9.42
C ILE A 180 -0.91 -12.42 9.01
N LEU A 181 0.30 -12.68 8.48
CA LEU A 181 1.18 -11.65 7.92
C LEU A 181 0.49 -10.84 6.83
N GLY A 182 -0.17 -11.52 5.89
CA GLY A 182 -0.92 -10.87 4.83
C GLY A 182 -2.09 -10.03 5.34
N PHE A 183 -2.78 -10.49 6.38
CA PHE A 183 -3.86 -9.71 6.99
C PHE A 183 -3.33 -8.42 7.59
N GLY A 184 -2.27 -8.48 8.41
CA GLY A 184 -1.64 -7.29 8.99
C GLY A 184 -1.09 -6.34 7.93
N ASN A 185 -0.42 -6.90 6.91
CA ASN A 185 0.12 -6.12 5.79
C ASN A 185 -0.96 -5.38 5.01
N GLY A 186 -2.11 -6.03 4.77
CA GLY A 186 -3.22 -5.40 4.07
C GLY A 186 -3.85 -4.25 4.86
N VAL A 187 -4.00 -4.39 6.19
CA VAL A 187 -4.48 -3.29 7.05
C VAL A 187 -3.53 -2.09 7.01
N ALA A 188 -2.21 -2.32 7.15
CA ALA A 188 -1.23 -1.25 7.12
C ALA A 188 -1.15 -0.58 5.73
N THR A 189 -1.08 -1.38 4.66
CA THR A 189 -0.94 -0.89 3.27
C THR A 189 -2.13 -0.06 2.80
N ILE A 190 -3.33 -0.30 3.33
CA ILE A 190 -4.52 0.51 3.01
C ILE A 190 -4.44 1.91 3.67
N ALA A 191 -3.83 2.02 4.85
CA ALA A 191 -3.75 3.26 5.61
C ALA A 191 -2.49 4.11 5.28
N SER A 192 -1.38 3.49 4.87
CA SER A 192 -0.11 4.19 4.63
C SER A 192 -0.16 5.22 3.49
N PRO A 193 -0.63 4.90 2.25
CA PRO A 193 -0.67 5.89 1.17
C PRO A 193 -1.59 7.09 1.47
N PRO A 194 -2.80 6.92 2.04
CA PRO A 194 -3.60 8.05 2.49
C PRO A 194 -2.85 8.92 3.50
N LEU A 195 -2.23 8.34 4.53
CA LEU A 195 -1.47 9.10 5.53
C LEU A 195 -0.33 9.91 4.90
N ILE A 196 0.40 9.30 3.97
CA ILE A 196 1.48 9.95 3.23
C ILE A 196 0.94 11.13 2.41
N SER A 197 -0.13 10.92 1.64
CA SER A 197 -0.69 11.97 0.79
C SER A 197 -1.33 13.11 1.59
N GLU A 198 -1.92 12.81 2.75
CA GLU A 198 -2.59 13.78 3.63
C GLU A 198 -1.59 14.59 4.47
N LEU A 199 -0.41 14.04 4.76
CA LEU A 199 0.68 14.75 5.46
C LEU A 199 1.67 15.42 4.52
N SER A 200 1.78 14.98 3.26
CA SER A 200 2.79 15.52 2.36
C SER A 200 2.50 16.98 2.03
N TYR A 201 3.55 17.80 2.07
CA TYR A 201 3.50 19.16 1.57
C TYR A 201 3.01 19.18 0.11
N PRO A 202 2.12 20.11 -0.29
CA PRO A 202 1.43 20.07 -1.58
C PRO A 202 2.32 19.83 -2.80
N THR A 203 3.48 20.50 -2.88
CA THR A 203 4.42 20.38 -4.00
C THR A 203 5.21 19.07 -4.00
N HIS A 204 5.38 18.43 -2.85
CA HIS A 204 6.13 17.17 -2.72
C HIS A 204 5.26 15.92 -2.85
N ARG A 205 3.93 16.06 -2.73
CA ARG A 205 2.96 14.96 -2.66
C ARG A 205 3.16 13.88 -3.73
N GLN A 206 3.40 14.30 -4.97
CA GLN A 206 3.59 13.38 -6.11
C GLN A 206 4.89 12.57 -5.98
N ALA A 207 6.01 13.25 -5.71
CA ALA A 207 7.32 12.63 -5.56
C ALA A 207 7.36 11.67 -4.37
N VAL A 208 6.76 12.06 -3.26
CA VAL A 208 6.69 11.27 -2.03
C VAL A 208 5.82 10.01 -2.22
N THR A 209 4.71 10.12 -2.94
CA THR A 209 3.85 8.97 -3.24
C THR A 209 4.55 7.99 -4.20
N ALA A 210 5.32 8.49 -5.16
CA ALA A 210 6.16 7.66 -6.01
C ALA A 210 7.25 6.93 -5.19
N PHE A 211 7.88 7.66 -4.26
CA PHE A 211 8.90 7.12 -3.36
C PHE A 211 8.36 5.97 -2.49
N PHE A 212 7.11 6.06 -2.00
CA PHE A 212 6.45 4.96 -1.28
C PHE A 212 6.44 3.66 -2.09
N ASN A 213 6.10 3.72 -3.38
CA ASN A 213 6.10 2.53 -4.24
C ASN A 213 7.52 2.01 -4.50
N SER A 214 8.49 2.89 -4.69
CA SER A 214 9.90 2.50 -4.89
C SER A 214 10.50 1.78 -3.67
N ASN A 215 10.05 2.11 -2.45
CA ASN A 215 10.50 1.46 -1.22
C ASN A 215 10.21 -0.04 -1.13
N TRP A 216 9.31 -0.56 -1.97
CA TRP A 216 9.07 -2.00 -2.10
C TRP A 216 10.36 -2.71 -2.54
N TYR A 217 11.08 -2.16 -3.53
CA TYR A 217 12.33 -2.76 -4.01
C TYR A 217 13.44 -2.73 -2.96
N LEU A 218 13.48 -1.71 -2.10
CA LEU A 218 14.41 -1.66 -0.99
C LEU A 218 14.24 -2.88 -0.06
N GLY A 219 12.99 -3.21 0.27
CA GLY A 219 12.67 -4.40 1.06
C GLY A 219 13.10 -5.69 0.38
N ALA A 220 12.82 -5.80 -0.92
CA ALA A 220 13.17 -6.96 -1.72
C ALA A 220 14.70 -7.20 -1.76
N ILE A 221 15.48 -6.13 -1.91
CA ILE A 221 16.95 -6.14 -1.89
C ILE A 221 17.47 -6.61 -0.53
N ILE A 222 16.94 -6.06 0.58
CA ILE A 222 17.38 -6.43 1.93
C ILE A 222 17.09 -7.91 2.20
N SER A 223 15.89 -8.39 1.86
CA SER A 223 15.52 -9.81 1.99
C SER A 223 16.44 -10.73 1.19
N SER A 224 16.79 -10.33 -0.04
CA SER A 224 17.72 -11.09 -0.90
C SER A 224 19.11 -11.19 -0.28
N TRP A 225 19.67 -10.07 0.22
CA TRP A 225 20.98 -10.06 0.88
C TRP A 225 21.03 -10.85 2.17
N VAL A 226 19.98 -10.72 3.00
CA VAL A 226 19.85 -11.48 4.24
C VAL A 226 19.81 -12.98 3.94
N SER A 227 18.99 -13.38 2.97
CA SER A 227 18.86 -14.77 2.55
C SER A 227 20.15 -15.32 1.93
N PHE A 228 20.87 -14.51 1.16
CA PHE A 228 22.18 -14.87 0.63
C PHE A 228 23.20 -15.10 1.75
N GLY A 229 23.21 -14.25 2.78
CA GLY A 229 24.09 -14.40 3.94
C GLY A 229 23.77 -15.61 4.80
N THR A 230 22.48 -15.98 4.93
CA THR A 230 22.05 -17.09 5.81
C THR A 230 22.06 -18.46 5.14
N ARG A 231 22.23 -18.53 3.81
CA ARG A 231 22.14 -19.77 3.03
C ARG A 231 23.05 -20.91 3.53
N ASN A 232 24.23 -20.57 4.05
CA ASN A 232 25.26 -21.52 4.48
C ASN A 232 25.27 -21.79 6.00
N VAL A 233 24.35 -21.19 6.77
CA VAL A 233 24.32 -21.34 8.24
C VAL A 233 23.94 -22.77 8.66
N GLY A 234 23.18 -23.48 7.82
CA GLY A 234 22.73 -24.86 8.06
C GLY A 234 21.74 -25.01 9.24
N ARG A 235 21.19 -26.22 9.40
CA ARG A 235 20.30 -26.63 10.53
C ARG A 235 19.07 -25.75 10.74
N ASN A 236 18.16 -25.66 9.75
CA ASN A 236 16.90 -24.89 9.81
C ASN A 236 17.04 -23.37 10.07
N TRP A 237 18.20 -22.88 10.50
CA TRP A 237 18.46 -21.47 10.77
C TRP A 237 18.61 -20.65 9.49
N SER A 238 18.94 -21.30 8.37
CA SER A 238 19.04 -20.71 7.04
C SER A 238 17.78 -19.94 6.63
N TRP A 239 16.59 -20.46 6.92
CA TRP A 239 15.30 -19.83 6.63
C TRP A 239 14.62 -19.15 7.84
N ARG A 240 15.03 -19.52 9.07
CA ARG A 240 14.51 -18.88 10.30
C ARG A 240 15.09 -17.50 10.53
N ILE A 241 16.38 -17.29 10.28
CA ILE A 241 17.01 -15.97 10.46
C ILE A 241 16.34 -14.92 9.56
N PRO A 242 16.15 -15.16 8.25
CA PRO A 242 15.40 -14.24 7.40
C PRO A 242 13.95 -14.06 7.87
N SER A 243 13.28 -15.13 8.33
CA SER A 243 11.94 -15.02 8.94
C SER A 243 11.91 -14.12 10.18
N ILE A 244 12.93 -14.16 11.03
CA ILE A 244 13.00 -13.30 12.23
C ILE A 244 13.25 -11.85 11.83
N ILE A 245 14.16 -11.62 10.88
CA ILE A 245 14.49 -10.28 10.38
C ILE A 245 13.30 -9.63 9.69
N GLN A 246 12.38 -10.41 9.11
CA GLN A 246 11.11 -9.89 8.60
C GLN A 246 10.34 -9.05 9.64
N GLY A 247 10.43 -9.39 10.93
CA GLY A 247 9.77 -8.66 12.02
C GLY A 247 10.44 -7.32 12.38
N PHE A 248 11.65 -7.06 11.88
CA PHE A 248 12.40 -5.84 12.20
C PHE A 248 11.70 -4.57 11.70
N PHE A 249 11.25 -4.55 10.44
CA PHE A 249 10.59 -3.38 9.86
C PHE A 249 9.27 -3.02 10.54
N PRO A 250 8.31 -3.94 10.76
CA PRO A 250 7.09 -3.60 11.49
C PRO A 250 7.37 -3.21 12.94
N LEU A 251 8.37 -3.82 13.60
CA LEU A 251 8.77 -3.41 14.95
C LEU A 251 9.33 -1.99 14.97
N ALA A 252 10.24 -1.67 14.06
CA ALA A 252 10.79 -0.32 13.92
C ALA A 252 9.68 0.69 13.59
N GLN A 253 8.73 0.31 12.74
CA GLN A 253 7.59 1.15 12.40
C GLN A 253 6.72 1.43 13.63
N ILE A 254 6.37 0.43 14.46
CA ILE A 254 5.62 0.66 15.72
C ILE A 254 6.37 1.60 16.66
N CYS A 255 7.69 1.46 16.81
CA CYS A 255 8.46 2.33 17.69
C CYS A 255 8.47 3.79 17.19
N LEU A 256 8.45 3.98 15.87
CA LEU A 256 8.63 5.29 15.24
C LEU A 256 7.31 5.97 14.85
N ILE A 257 6.22 5.23 14.68
CA ILE A 257 4.92 5.75 14.21
C ILE A 257 4.31 6.74 15.21
N TYR A 258 4.65 6.67 16.50
CA TYR A 258 4.20 7.62 17.51
C TYR A 258 4.74 9.04 17.31
N PHE A 259 5.85 9.20 16.58
CA PHE A 259 6.36 10.52 16.19
C PHE A 259 5.65 11.08 14.96
N VAL A 260 4.92 10.24 14.22
CA VAL A 260 4.15 10.65 13.04
C VAL A 260 2.81 11.23 13.52
N PRO A 261 2.46 12.47 13.11
CA PRO A 261 1.14 13.02 13.39
C PRO A 261 0.05 12.21 12.72
N GLU A 262 -1.15 12.25 13.28
CA GLU A 262 -2.32 11.69 12.59
C GLU A 262 -2.69 12.57 11.39
N SER A 263 -3.41 12.01 10.42
CA SER A 263 -3.87 12.75 9.26
C SER A 263 -4.73 13.98 9.62
N PRO A 264 -4.39 15.19 9.12
CA PRO A 264 -5.23 16.38 9.28
C PRO A 264 -6.66 16.16 8.76
N ARG A 265 -6.78 15.45 7.63
CA ARG A 265 -8.07 15.09 7.03
C ARG A 265 -8.89 14.15 7.91
N PHE A 266 -8.25 13.18 8.58
CA PHE A 266 -8.93 12.35 9.57
C PHE A 266 -9.43 13.18 10.76
N LEU A 267 -8.59 14.10 11.27
CA LEU A 267 -8.94 14.91 12.43
C LEU A 267 -10.13 15.82 12.14
N ILE A 268 -10.15 16.48 10.98
CA ILE A 268 -11.28 17.31 10.54
C ILE A 268 -12.56 16.48 10.38
N SER A 269 -12.47 15.26 9.84
CA SER A 269 -13.66 14.39 9.73
C SER A 269 -14.24 13.94 11.08
N LYS A 270 -13.44 13.99 12.15
CA LYS A 270 -13.85 13.77 13.54
C LYS A 270 -14.20 15.06 14.30
N GLY A 271 -14.19 16.22 13.63
CA GLY A 271 -14.47 17.53 14.25
C GLY A 271 -13.32 18.09 15.09
N ARG A 272 -12.10 17.55 14.97
CA ARG A 272 -10.89 18.00 15.69
C ARG A 272 -10.09 18.99 14.85
N ASN A 273 -10.75 20.07 14.42
CA ASN A 273 -10.18 21.05 13.48
C ASN A 273 -8.97 21.81 14.05
N SER A 274 -8.98 22.10 15.36
CA SER A 274 -7.87 22.78 16.03
C SER A 274 -6.57 21.98 15.96
N GLU A 275 -6.64 20.68 16.22
CA GLU A 275 -5.47 19.79 16.14
C GLU A 275 -4.97 19.62 14.70
N ALA A 276 -5.89 19.54 13.73
CA ALA A 276 -5.54 19.50 12.31
C ALA A 276 -4.77 20.77 11.89
N ARG A 277 -5.24 21.95 12.33
CA ARG A 277 -4.58 23.23 12.07
C ARG A 277 -3.20 23.30 12.71
N GLU A 278 -3.03 22.82 13.94
CA GLU A 278 -1.73 22.78 14.61
C GLU A 278 -0.71 21.91 13.84
N ILE A 279 -1.14 20.76 13.33
CA ILE A 279 -0.28 19.86 12.53
C ILE A 279 0.13 20.56 11.24
N LEU A 280 -0.82 21.13 10.48
CA LEU A 280 -0.51 21.85 9.24
C LEU A 280 0.40 23.05 9.50
N LEU A 281 0.13 23.85 10.53
CA LEU A 281 0.98 24.98 10.89
C LEU A 281 2.41 24.55 11.25
N LYS A 282 2.57 23.46 11.99
CA LYS A 282 3.88 22.95 12.39
C LYS A 282 4.68 22.37 11.23
N TYR A 283 4.06 21.57 10.36
CA TYR A 283 4.76 20.81 9.33
C TYR A 283 4.76 21.49 7.95
N HIS A 284 3.76 22.30 7.63
CA HIS A 284 3.70 23.06 6.37
C HIS A 284 4.09 24.53 6.56
N GLY A 285 3.72 25.13 7.70
CA GLY A 285 4.02 26.52 8.02
C GLY A 285 5.26 26.76 8.89
N GLY A 286 5.98 25.70 9.29
CA GLY A 286 7.16 25.79 10.15
C GLY A 286 6.91 26.38 11.55
N GLY A 287 5.65 26.48 11.98
CA GLY A 287 5.23 27.14 13.22
C GLY A 287 5.09 28.66 13.10
N ASN A 288 5.24 29.24 11.91
CA ASN A 288 5.13 30.68 11.70
C ASN A 288 3.74 31.04 11.14
N GLU A 289 2.83 31.43 12.04
CA GLU A 289 1.44 31.73 11.68
C GLU A 289 1.30 33.00 10.82
N GLU A 290 2.20 33.98 11.00
CA GLU A 290 2.15 35.24 10.24
C GLU A 290 2.45 35.07 8.75
N GLU A 291 3.42 34.21 8.41
CA GLU A 291 3.84 34.00 7.01
C GLU A 291 3.06 32.88 6.32
N CYS A 292 2.65 31.86 7.07
CA CYS A 292 2.07 30.63 6.49
C CYS A 292 0.60 30.40 6.89
N GLY A 293 -0.01 31.30 7.65
CA GLY A 293 -1.42 31.18 8.07
C GLY A 293 -2.37 31.08 6.88
N ALA A 294 -2.14 31.87 5.83
CA ALA A 294 -2.96 31.83 4.61
C ALA A 294 -2.90 30.48 3.88
N LEU A 295 -1.73 29.83 3.84
CA LEU A 295 -1.58 28.47 3.29
C LEU A 295 -2.36 27.45 4.11
N VAL A 296 -2.21 27.52 5.44
CA VAL A 296 -2.87 26.59 6.36
C VAL A 296 -4.39 26.74 6.29
N ASP A 297 -4.90 27.97 6.27
CA ASP A 297 -6.34 28.23 6.18
C ASP A 297 -6.90 27.79 4.81
N PHE A 298 -6.14 27.98 3.73
CA PHE A 298 -6.48 27.43 2.41
C PHE A 298 -6.56 25.89 2.44
N GLU A 299 -5.55 25.22 2.99
CA GLU A 299 -5.54 23.75 3.10
C GLU A 299 -6.67 23.22 3.98
N MET A 300 -6.94 23.87 5.12
CA MET A 300 -8.08 23.55 5.99
C MET A 300 -9.40 23.64 5.21
N SER A 301 -9.60 24.74 4.46
CA SER A 301 -10.81 24.95 3.67
C SER A 301 -10.97 23.92 2.54
N GLU A 302 -9.88 23.56 1.84
CA GLU A 302 -9.93 22.50 0.82
C GLU A 302 -10.35 21.15 1.43
N ILE A 303 -9.80 20.81 2.60
CA ILE A 303 -10.12 19.55 3.26
C ILE A 303 -11.57 19.54 3.76
N GLU A 304 -12.05 20.63 4.35
CA GLU A 304 -13.44 20.76 4.79
C GLU A 304 -14.43 20.63 3.62
N LEU A 305 -14.18 21.36 2.53
CA LEU A 305 -14.99 21.28 1.31
C LEU A 305 -15.00 19.86 0.72
N ALA A 306 -13.85 19.18 0.68
CA ALA A 306 -13.78 17.80 0.21
C ALA A 306 -14.60 16.84 1.08
N ILE A 307 -14.53 16.99 2.40
CA ILE A 307 -15.31 16.16 3.34
C ILE A 307 -16.81 16.45 3.23
N GLU A 308 -17.21 17.71 3.05
CA GLU A 308 -18.61 18.05 2.82
C GLU A 308 -19.14 17.43 1.52
N GLN A 309 -18.40 17.56 0.42
CA GLN A 309 -18.74 16.92 -0.85
C GLN A 309 -18.89 15.39 -0.70
N GLU A 310 -18.02 14.75 0.09
CA GLU A 310 -18.11 13.33 0.40
C GLU A 310 -19.35 12.98 1.23
N LYS A 311 -19.74 13.82 2.20
CA LYS A 311 -20.99 13.64 2.96
C LYS A 311 -22.23 13.75 2.08
N TYR A 312 -22.27 14.71 1.15
CA TYR A 312 -23.36 14.82 0.18
C TYR A 312 -23.38 13.63 -0.80
N ALA A 313 -22.22 13.06 -1.11
CA ALA A 313 -22.08 11.87 -1.96
C ALA A 313 -22.33 10.54 -1.21
N ASN A 314 -22.37 10.51 0.13
CA ASN A 314 -22.29 9.30 0.96
C ASN A 314 -23.50 8.33 0.92
N HIS A 315 -24.42 8.49 -0.03
CA HIS A 315 -25.52 7.55 -0.28
C HIS A 315 -25.16 6.41 -1.27
N PHE A 316 -23.87 6.13 -1.49
CA PHE A 316 -23.45 5.06 -2.41
C PHE A 316 -23.20 3.72 -1.70
N SER A 317 -24.17 2.81 -1.79
CA SER A 317 -23.96 1.37 -1.55
C SER A 317 -23.00 0.79 -2.59
N TYR A 318 -22.25 -0.29 -2.29
CA TYR A 318 -21.43 -1.03 -3.26
C TYR A 318 -22.19 -1.41 -4.54
N LEU A 319 -23.52 -1.59 -4.46
CA LEU A 319 -24.38 -1.82 -5.62
C LEU A 319 -24.45 -0.64 -6.59
N SER A 320 -24.05 0.55 -6.16
CA SER A 320 -24.07 1.79 -6.96
C SER A 320 -23.02 1.80 -8.06
N PHE A 321 -22.01 0.94 -7.98
CA PHE A 321 -21.07 0.73 -9.08
C PHE A 321 -21.76 0.16 -10.34
N PHE A 322 -22.85 -0.59 -10.16
CA PHE A 322 -23.58 -1.20 -11.27
C PHE A 322 -24.74 -0.35 -11.81
N LYS A 323 -25.17 0.67 -11.06
CA LYS A 323 -26.36 1.47 -11.36
C LYS A 323 -26.22 2.32 -12.63
N THR A 324 -25.10 3.02 -12.81
CA THR A 324 -24.92 3.95 -13.94
C THR A 324 -23.90 3.41 -14.96
N PRO A 325 -24.07 3.70 -16.27
CA PRO A 325 -23.11 3.30 -17.29
C PRO A 325 -21.71 3.90 -17.05
N GLY A 326 -21.64 5.12 -16.50
CA GLY A 326 -20.38 5.75 -16.10
C GLY A 326 -19.67 5.01 -14.97
N ASN A 327 -20.40 4.61 -13.91
CA ASN A 327 -19.81 3.86 -12.81
C ASN A 327 -19.38 2.45 -13.23
N ARG A 328 -20.11 1.81 -14.16
CA ARG A 328 -19.69 0.53 -14.74
C ARG A 328 -18.40 0.65 -15.55
N LYS A 329 -18.23 1.72 -16.36
CA LYS A 329 -16.96 2.00 -17.07
C LYS A 329 -15.82 2.21 -16.06
N ARG A 330 -16.06 2.97 -14.98
CA ARG A 330 -15.08 3.18 -13.89
C ARG A 330 -14.69 1.87 -13.20
N LEU A 331 -15.67 1.05 -12.80
CA LEU A 331 -15.43 -0.25 -12.19
C LEU A 331 -14.64 -1.17 -13.13
N PHE A 332 -15.01 -1.21 -14.41
CA PHE A 332 -14.27 -1.99 -15.41
C PHE A 332 -12.81 -1.52 -15.50
N ILE A 333 -12.55 -0.22 -15.57
CA ILE A 333 -11.18 0.31 -15.61
C ILE A 333 -10.40 -0.05 -14.34
N LEU A 334 -11.01 0.09 -13.16
CA LEU A 334 -10.36 -0.26 -11.88
C LEU A 334 -10.00 -1.76 -11.82
N CYS A 335 -10.94 -2.64 -12.18
CA CYS A 335 -10.70 -4.08 -12.23
C CYS A 335 -9.66 -4.45 -13.29
N PHE A 336 -9.78 -3.88 -14.49
CA PHE A 336 -8.89 -4.17 -15.61
C PHE A 336 -7.47 -3.68 -15.36
N LEU A 337 -7.31 -2.50 -14.75
CA LEU A 337 -6.01 -1.98 -14.33
C LEU A 337 -5.35 -2.91 -13.32
N GLY A 338 -6.08 -3.34 -12.28
CA GLY A 338 -5.56 -4.30 -11.30
C GLY A 338 -5.15 -5.63 -11.93
N VAL A 339 -5.95 -6.14 -12.87
CA VAL A 339 -5.65 -7.39 -13.60
C VAL A 339 -4.41 -7.22 -14.48
N ILE A 340 -4.29 -6.16 -15.27
CA ILE A 340 -3.12 -5.91 -16.12
C ILE A 340 -1.85 -5.72 -15.28
N MET A 341 -1.94 -5.01 -14.15
CA MET A 341 -0.80 -4.81 -13.25
C MET A 341 -0.24 -6.13 -12.71
N GLN A 342 -1.07 -7.16 -12.57
CA GLN A 342 -0.63 -8.50 -12.15
C GLN A 342 -0.25 -9.40 -13.35
N LEU A 343 -0.95 -9.29 -14.48
CA LEU A 343 -0.66 -10.04 -15.71
C LEU A 343 0.64 -9.62 -16.39
N SER A 344 1.19 -8.44 -16.06
CA SER A 344 2.52 -8.01 -16.52
C SER A 344 3.65 -8.89 -15.97
N GLY A 345 3.37 -9.82 -15.06
CA GLY A 345 4.30 -10.87 -14.64
C GLY A 345 5.06 -10.57 -13.34
N ASN A 346 4.75 -9.46 -12.66
CA ASN A 346 5.42 -9.06 -11.40
C ASN A 346 5.41 -10.19 -10.35
N GLY A 347 4.27 -10.86 -10.16
CA GLY A 347 4.16 -11.98 -9.22
C GLY A 347 4.96 -13.21 -9.64
N LEU A 348 5.01 -13.51 -10.95
CA LEU A 348 5.73 -14.69 -11.44
C LEU A 348 7.24 -14.53 -11.26
N VAL A 349 7.78 -13.36 -11.61
CA VAL A 349 9.19 -13.03 -11.38
C VAL A 349 9.50 -12.95 -9.88
N SER A 350 8.64 -12.34 -9.08
CA SER A 350 8.94 -12.15 -7.65
C SER A 350 8.91 -13.45 -6.85
N TYR A 351 8.00 -14.38 -7.16
CA TYR A 351 7.79 -15.60 -6.37
C TYR A 351 8.44 -16.87 -6.95
N TYR A 352 8.67 -16.94 -8.26
CA TYR A 352 9.09 -18.18 -8.93
C TYR A 352 10.44 -18.07 -9.65
N LEU A 353 11.21 -17.00 -9.48
CA LEU A 353 12.49 -16.83 -10.18
C LEU A 353 13.46 -17.99 -9.96
N SER A 354 13.49 -18.56 -8.76
CA SER A 354 14.36 -19.70 -8.43
C SER A 354 13.97 -21.03 -9.10
N ILE A 355 12.76 -21.13 -9.67
CA ILE A 355 12.22 -22.34 -10.31
C ILE A 355 12.30 -22.26 -11.84
N VAL A 356 12.49 -21.07 -12.41
CA VAL A 356 12.67 -20.91 -13.87
C VAL A 356 14.16 -21.21 -14.18
N PRO A 357 14.45 -22.18 -15.06
CA PRO A 357 15.80 -22.64 -15.34
C PRO A 357 16.71 -21.60 -16.01
#